data_AF-A0A285ZUK9-F1
#
_entry.id   AF-A0A285ZUK9-F1
#
_cell.length_a   1.000
_cell.length_b   1.000
_cell.length_c   1.000
_cell.angle_alpha   90.00
_cell.angle_beta   90.00
_cell.angle_gamma   90.00
#
_symmetry.space_group_name_H-M   'P 1'
#
loop_
_entity.id
_entity.type
_entity.pdbx_description
1 polymer ?
#
loop_
_entity_poly.entity_id
_entity_poly.type
_entity_poly.pdbx_seq_one_letter_code
_entity_poly.pdbx_strand_id
1 'polypeptide(L)'
;MIKRTLLILLTTITLSQTYAQKAKVTANLNFTGTVGNYPVEMSLKLTNYSDSVSGTYYYVKSGRENYIYLSGTLKDGDLVLNESTYNVRKRKFEHTGYFRMAYVAQTTLNGIWEKDKKNTDPKKTMVAKLKSRELLNNFNPLGFDFVMSKNKPNYDNVTENAAKYFTLLSLRINVNKSSRWILNEFDKYDLVNDEVELEDVNFDGYLDIKVPIHYPDLAKNDYSYVYFIYDVKTKGFRKSERLNELGVVSFNPVKKEIEKTDADGSGNEGTAYYKWYNGKLLITKEIRVYENDSYTHYDEYKIENGNSVKMRSYKKKG
;
A
#
# COMPACT_ATOMS: atom_id res chain seq x y z
N MET A 1 -34.74 -47.44 24.94
CA MET A 1 -33.83 -47.46 23.76
C MET A 1 -33.62 -46.06 23.15
N ILE A 2 -33.55 -44.99 23.95
CA ILE A 2 -33.37 -43.59 23.47
C ILE A 2 -32.30 -42.90 24.34
N LYS A 3 -31.13 -43.54 24.50
CA LYS A 3 -30.00 -42.95 25.22
C LYS A 3 -28.63 -43.19 24.55
N ARG A 4 -28.60 -43.89 23.40
CA ARG A 4 -27.37 -44.11 22.63
C ARG A 4 -27.35 -43.37 21.29
N THR A 5 -28.48 -42.88 20.80
CA THR A 5 -28.57 -42.20 19.50
C THR A 5 -28.23 -40.70 19.58
N LEU A 6 -28.25 -40.09 20.76
CA LEU A 6 -27.92 -38.66 20.92
C LEU A 6 -26.40 -38.40 21.02
N LEU A 7 -25.59 -39.45 21.22
CA LEU A 7 -24.13 -39.32 21.35
C LEU A 7 -23.39 -39.42 20.00
N ILE A 8 -24.10 -39.78 18.92
CA ILE A 8 -23.53 -39.87 17.56
C ILE A 8 -23.83 -38.60 16.74
N LEU A 9 -24.75 -37.74 17.19
CA LEU A 9 -25.04 -36.46 16.53
C LEU A 9 -24.13 -35.30 17.00
N LEU A 10 -23.20 -35.57 17.94
CA LEU A 10 -22.26 -34.57 18.46
C LEU A 10 -20.80 -34.83 18.02
N THR A 11 -20.57 -35.73 17.08
CA THR A 11 -19.23 -36.10 16.57
C THR A 11 -18.99 -35.77 15.10
N THR A 12 -19.88 -35.01 14.45
CA THR A 12 -19.68 -34.45 13.10
C THR A 12 -19.69 -32.92 13.04
N ILE A 13 -19.42 -32.24 14.17
CA ILE A 13 -19.02 -30.82 14.18
C ILE A 13 -17.53 -30.74 14.50
N THR A 14 -16.73 -31.32 13.61
CA THR A 14 -15.29 -31.09 13.49
C THR A 14 -15.06 -30.75 12.01
N LEU A 15 -14.42 -29.67 11.57
CA LEU A 15 -13.74 -28.54 12.16
C LEU A 15 -13.67 -27.49 11.03
N SER A 16 -14.56 -26.49 11.02
CA SER A 16 -14.19 -25.20 10.42
C SER A 16 -13.90 -24.26 11.59
N GLN A 17 -12.77 -24.48 12.26
CA GLN A 17 -12.30 -23.56 13.30
C GLN A 17 -12.09 -22.21 12.64
N THR A 18 -13.01 -21.30 12.90
CA THR A 18 -12.88 -19.91 12.50
C THR A 18 -12.04 -19.22 13.55
N TYR A 19 -10.90 -18.71 13.14
CA TYR A 19 -10.00 -17.93 13.96
C TYR A 19 -10.31 -16.46 13.74
N ALA A 20 -10.53 -15.73 14.84
CA ALA A 20 -10.56 -14.28 14.84
C ALA A 20 -9.20 -13.76 15.31
N GLN A 21 -8.52 -13.00 14.48
CA GLN A 21 -7.19 -12.49 14.76
C GLN A 21 -7.11 -10.99 14.45
N LYS A 22 -6.49 -10.21 15.34
CA LYS A 22 -6.19 -8.80 15.04
C LYS A 22 -5.11 -8.75 13.96
N ALA A 23 -5.36 -7.95 12.92
CA ALA A 23 -4.43 -7.74 11.83
C ALA A 23 -3.38 -6.68 12.18
N LYS A 24 -2.16 -6.90 11.71
CA LYS A 24 -1.11 -5.88 11.61
C LYS A 24 -1.48 -4.87 10.55
N VAL A 25 -1.68 -3.63 10.98
CA VAL A 25 -2.08 -2.52 10.10
C VAL A 25 -0.84 -1.72 9.75
N THR A 26 -0.61 -1.57 8.46
CA THR A 26 0.41 -0.68 7.93
C THR A 26 -0.25 0.43 7.13
N ALA A 27 0.20 1.68 7.28
CA ALA A 27 -0.31 2.81 6.51
C ALA A 27 0.81 3.47 5.71
N ASN A 28 0.56 3.68 4.42
CA ASN A 28 1.38 4.48 3.53
C ASN A 28 0.83 5.91 3.52
N LEU A 29 1.52 6.84 4.18
CA LEU A 29 1.15 8.25 4.30
C LEU A 29 2.06 9.11 3.44
N ASN A 30 1.50 10.12 2.79
CA ASN A 30 2.25 10.98 1.88
C ASN A 30 2.23 12.42 2.39
N PHE A 31 3.39 13.07 2.37
CA PHE A 31 3.62 14.40 2.89
C PHE A 31 4.25 15.27 1.81
N THR A 32 3.84 16.53 1.77
CA THR A 32 4.41 17.56 0.90
C THR A 32 4.83 18.77 1.74
N GLY A 33 5.91 19.43 1.36
CA GLY A 33 6.41 20.57 2.11
C GLY A 33 7.83 20.94 1.74
N THR A 34 8.62 21.36 2.73
CA THR A 34 9.99 21.83 2.50
C THR A 34 10.99 21.26 3.50
N VAL A 35 12.24 21.12 3.04
CA VAL A 35 13.43 20.99 3.88
C VAL A 35 14.34 22.17 3.55
N GLY A 36 14.53 23.07 4.51
CA GLY A 36 15.08 24.41 4.24
C GLY A 36 14.18 25.14 3.23
N ASN A 37 14.78 25.60 2.14
CA ASN A 37 14.08 26.27 1.03
C ASN A 37 13.70 25.32 -0.12
N TYR A 38 13.95 24.00 0.03
CA TYR A 38 13.76 23.04 -1.04
C TYR A 38 12.42 22.32 -0.88
N PRO A 39 11.52 22.39 -1.88
CA PRO A 39 10.30 21.61 -1.88
C PRO A 39 10.58 20.11 -1.97
N VAL A 40 9.88 19.32 -1.16
CA VAL A 40 10.03 17.88 -1.07
C VAL A 40 8.68 17.17 -1.06
N GLU A 41 8.71 15.91 -1.48
CA GLU A 41 7.63 14.95 -1.32
C GLU A 41 8.19 13.75 -0.54
N MET A 42 7.48 13.33 0.49
CA MET A 42 7.89 12.28 1.43
C MET A 42 6.77 11.25 1.55
N SER A 43 7.11 9.97 1.48
CA SER A 43 6.19 8.87 1.78
C SER A 43 6.73 8.10 2.99
N LEU A 44 5.88 7.89 3.99
CA LEU A 44 6.20 7.16 5.20
C LEU A 44 5.26 5.96 5.34
N LYS A 45 5.85 4.80 5.65
CA LYS A 45 5.17 3.56 5.99
C LYS A 45 5.21 3.38 7.51
N LEU A 46 4.04 3.49 8.15
CA LEU A 46 3.85 3.37 9.60
C LEU A 46 3.14 2.06 9.93
N THR A 47 3.49 1.41 11.04
CA THR A 47 2.83 0.17 11.51
C THR A 47 2.26 0.36 12.91
N ASN A 48 1.08 -0.18 13.18
CA ASN A 48 0.44 -0.08 14.49
C ASN A 48 1.03 -1.02 15.57
N TYR A 49 1.92 -1.95 15.19
CA TYR A 49 2.56 -2.91 16.12
C TYR A 49 3.99 -2.55 16.54
N SER A 50 4.58 -1.52 15.95
CA SER A 50 5.94 -1.13 16.32
C SER A 50 6.18 0.35 16.08
N ASP A 51 7.09 0.94 16.84
CA ASP A 51 7.54 2.30 16.62
C ASP A 51 8.33 2.46 15.31
N SER A 52 8.63 1.38 14.58
CA SER A 52 9.39 1.43 13.33
C SER A 52 8.65 2.19 12.23
N VAL A 53 9.36 3.14 11.61
CA VAL A 53 8.93 3.88 10.44
C VAL A 53 9.97 3.70 9.34
N SER A 54 9.49 3.48 8.13
CA SER A 54 10.33 3.47 6.92
C SER A 54 9.71 4.37 5.88
N GLY A 55 10.46 4.74 4.85
CA GLY A 55 9.91 5.60 3.83
C GLY A 55 10.95 6.06 2.83
N THR A 56 10.53 7.01 2.01
CA THR A 56 11.39 7.70 1.08
C THR A 56 11.00 9.17 1.00
N TYR A 57 11.92 10.02 0.55
CA TYR A 57 11.56 11.35 0.11
C TYR A 57 12.40 11.77 -1.09
N TYR A 58 11.93 12.76 -1.84
CA TYR A 58 12.69 13.34 -2.93
C TYR A 58 12.46 14.85 -3.00
N TYR A 59 13.46 15.56 -3.51
CA TYR A 59 13.32 16.96 -3.87
C TYR A 59 12.50 17.07 -5.15
N VAL A 60 11.45 17.91 -5.15
CA VAL A 60 10.51 18.03 -6.27
C VAL A 60 11.25 18.30 -7.59
N LYS A 61 12.27 19.16 -7.56
CA LYS A 61 13.09 19.49 -8.73
C LYS A 61 13.88 18.31 -9.29
N SER A 62 14.29 17.36 -8.44
CA SER A 62 15.03 16.17 -8.84
C SER A 62 14.12 15.06 -9.37
N GLY A 63 12.83 15.09 -9.02
CA GLY A 63 11.86 14.08 -9.43
C GLY A 63 11.89 12.80 -8.59
N ARG A 64 10.80 12.02 -8.69
CA ARG A 64 10.53 10.83 -7.86
C ARG A 64 11.61 9.74 -7.98
N GLU A 65 12.20 9.56 -9.16
CA GLU A 65 13.23 8.55 -9.40
C GLU A 65 14.51 8.78 -8.59
N ASN A 66 14.74 10.01 -8.12
CA ASN A 66 15.87 10.40 -7.30
C ASN A 66 15.50 10.43 -5.82
N TYR A 67 14.82 9.38 -5.36
CA TYR A 67 14.40 9.27 -3.98
C TYR A 67 15.54 8.88 -3.05
N ILE A 68 15.37 9.25 -1.79
CA ILE A 68 16.30 9.05 -0.69
C ILE A 68 15.57 8.21 0.36
N TYR A 69 16.24 7.19 0.90
CA TYR A 69 15.63 6.26 1.84
C TYR A 69 15.60 6.82 3.25
N LEU A 70 14.51 6.53 3.95
CA LEU A 70 14.26 6.91 5.34
C LEU A 70 13.99 5.66 6.17
N SER A 71 14.58 5.61 7.36
CA SER A 71 14.28 4.58 8.36
C SER A 71 14.48 5.11 9.77
N GLY A 72 13.62 4.74 10.70
CA GLY A 72 13.73 5.19 12.07
C GLY A 72 12.51 4.85 12.90
N THR A 73 12.15 5.75 13.82
CA THR A 73 11.12 5.49 14.82
C THR A 73 10.17 6.66 15.02
N LEU A 74 8.90 6.35 15.27
CA LEU A 74 7.87 7.27 15.73
C LEU A 74 7.39 6.80 17.11
N LYS A 75 7.64 7.59 18.15
CA LYS A 75 7.20 7.29 19.51
C LYS A 75 6.62 8.53 20.16
N ASP A 76 5.41 8.43 20.70
CA ASP A 76 4.74 9.52 21.42
C ASP A 76 4.69 10.86 20.64
N GLY A 77 4.63 10.79 19.30
CA GLY A 77 4.65 11.95 18.41
C GLY A 77 6.05 12.42 18.01
N ASP A 78 7.12 11.88 18.59
CA ASP A 78 8.50 12.18 18.21
C ASP A 78 8.97 11.23 17.08
N LEU A 79 9.22 11.80 15.91
CA LEU A 79 9.69 11.12 14.71
C LEU A 79 11.19 11.37 14.50
N VAL A 80 11.97 10.30 14.52
CA VAL A 80 13.40 10.33 14.22
C VAL A 80 13.67 9.43 13.03
N LEU A 81 14.18 9.99 11.92
CA LEU A 81 14.44 9.24 10.68
C LEU A 81 15.88 9.41 10.25
N ASN A 82 16.60 8.32 10.06
CA ASN A 82 17.89 8.31 9.38
C ASN A 82 17.67 8.38 7.87
N GLU A 83 18.46 9.21 7.23
CA GLU A 83 18.56 9.33 5.79
C GLU A 83 19.69 8.45 5.25
N SER A 84 19.43 7.77 4.13
CA SER A 84 20.47 7.03 3.44
C SER A 84 20.30 7.04 1.92
N THR A 85 21.43 6.99 1.21
CA THR A 85 21.49 6.91 -0.25
C THR A 85 22.40 5.76 -0.66
N TYR A 86 22.14 5.15 -1.82
CA TYR A 86 23.02 4.11 -2.35
C TYR A 86 24.23 4.73 -3.05
N ASN A 87 25.43 4.44 -2.56
CA ASN A 87 26.66 4.84 -3.21
C ASN A 87 27.07 3.78 -4.23
N VAL A 88 26.87 4.07 -5.52
CA VAL A 88 27.18 3.14 -6.63
C VAL A 88 28.65 2.74 -6.66
N ARG A 89 29.57 3.66 -6.37
CA ARG A 89 31.02 3.38 -6.39
C ARG A 89 31.44 2.42 -5.28
N LYS A 90 30.85 2.56 -4.10
CA LYS A 90 31.15 1.71 -2.93
C LYS A 90 30.21 0.51 -2.79
N ARG A 91 29.21 0.42 -3.66
CA ARG A 91 28.16 -0.61 -3.66
C ARG A 91 27.46 -0.80 -2.31
N LYS A 92 27.24 0.28 -1.56
CA LYS A 92 26.61 0.24 -0.23
C LYS A 92 25.76 1.46 0.04
N PHE A 93 24.80 1.31 0.94
CA PHE A 93 24.08 2.44 1.51
C PHE A 93 24.97 3.23 2.45
N GLU A 94 24.94 4.55 2.30
CA GLU A 94 25.63 5.48 3.19
C GLU A 94 24.62 6.39 3.87
N HIS A 95 24.82 6.60 5.17
CA HIS A 95 24.05 7.57 5.94
C HIS A 95 24.44 8.98 5.53
N THR A 96 23.44 9.81 5.22
CA THR A 96 23.66 11.16 4.66
C THR A 96 23.16 12.28 5.56
N GLY A 97 22.29 11.96 6.52
CA GLY A 97 21.75 12.88 7.51
C GLY A 97 20.59 12.24 8.27
N TYR A 98 19.86 13.02 9.07
CA TYR A 98 18.66 12.53 9.72
C TYR A 98 17.67 13.67 10.00
N PHE A 99 16.43 13.29 10.21
CA PHE A 99 15.35 14.16 10.65
C PHE A 99 15.05 13.93 12.13
N ARG A 100 14.78 15.02 12.85
CA ARG A 100 14.08 15.03 14.14
C ARG A 100 12.86 15.93 13.98
N MET A 101 11.68 15.33 14.00
CA MET A 101 10.41 16.01 13.72
C MET A 101 9.35 15.63 14.76
N ALA A 102 8.47 16.56 15.06
CA ALA A 102 7.24 16.29 15.77
C ALA A 102 6.14 15.94 14.75
N TYR A 103 5.48 14.81 14.94
CA TYR A 103 4.28 14.38 14.21
C TYR A 103 3.03 14.91 14.91
N VAL A 104 2.68 16.15 14.59
CA VAL A 104 1.64 16.91 15.29
C VAL A 104 0.29 16.68 14.64
N ALA A 105 -0.71 16.37 15.48
CA ALA A 105 -2.10 16.11 15.09
C ALA A 105 -2.23 15.08 13.96
N GLN A 106 -1.27 14.16 13.85
CA GLN A 106 -1.20 13.14 12.81
C GLN A 106 -1.32 13.68 11.37
N THR A 107 -1.02 14.96 11.14
CA THR A 107 -1.23 15.61 9.84
C THR A 107 -0.08 16.53 9.44
N THR A 108 0.85 16.80 10.36
CA THR A 108 1.99 17.68 10.09
C THR A 108 3.26 17.11 10.67
N LEU A 109 4.37 17.33 9.96
CA LEU A 109 5.72 17.01 10.38
C LEU A 109 6.51 18.31 10.47
N ASN A 110 6.92 18.68 11.67
CA ASN A 110 7.69 19.91 11.89
C ASN A 110 8.97 19.60 12.67
N GLY A 111 10.10 20.07 12.19
CA GLY A 111 11.36 19.88 12.90
C GLY A 111 12.56 20.30 12.08
N ILE A 112 13.62 19.50 12.16
CA ILE A 112 14.88 19.79 11.50
C ILE A 112 15.43 18.56 10.78
N TRP A 113 16.16 18.84 9.71
CA TRP A 113 17.13 17.94 9.13
C TRP A 113 18.54 18.39 9.50
N GLU A 114 19.44 17.46 9.79
CA GLU A 114 20.85 17.76 10.02
C GLU A 114 21.75 16.58 9.63
N LYS A 115 23.02 16.88 9.36
CA LYS A 115 23.97 15.89 8.82
C LYS A 115 24.51 14.91 9.86
N ASP A 116 24.75 15.34 11.09
CA ASP A 116 25.41 14.54 12.13
C ASP A 116 24.68 14.62 13.47
N LYS A 117 24.42 13.43 14.06
CA LYS A 117 23.60 13.27 15.26
C LYS A 117 24.21 13.85 16.51
N LYS A 118 25.53 13.99 16.53
CA LYS A 118 26.32 14.34 17.70
C LYS A 118 26.73 15.81 17.75
N ASN A 119 26.59 16.55 16.66
CA ASN A 119 27.11 17.92 16.56
C ASN A 119 26.12 18.84 15.83
N THR A 120 25.05 19.22 16.55
CA THR A 120 24.02 20.13 16.06
C THR A 120 24.61 21.54 15.97
N ASP A 121 25.17 21.87 14.81
CA ASP A 121 25.54 23.23 14.44
C ASP A 121 24.31 23.92 13.84
N PRO A 122 23.72 24.95 14.49
CA PRO A 122 22.53 25.64 13.98
C PRO A 122 22.69 26.24 12.58
N LYS A 123 23.93 26.46 12.10
CA LYS A 123 24.19 26.94 10.73
C LYS A 123 24.14 25.82 9.69
N LYS A 124 24.09 24.55 10.11
CA LYS A 124 24.07 23.35 9.27
C LYS A 124 22.78 22.53 9.43
N THR A 125 21.80 23.06 10.15
CA THR A 125 20.46 22.50 10.23
C THR A 125 19.56 23.11 9.16
N MET A 126 18.62 22.33 8.66
CA MET A 126 17.57 22.81 7.76
C MET A 126 16.22 22.59 8.43
N VAL A 127 15.38 23.62 8.47
CA VAL A 127 14.03 23.49 9.00
C VAL A 127 13.18 22.63 8.06
N ALA A 128 12.57 21.58 8.58
CA ALA A 128 11.66 20.71 7.86
C ALA A 128 10.21 21.00 8.27
N LYS A 129 9.35 21.28 7.30
CA LYS A 129 7.91 21.52 7.50
C LYS A 129 7.14 20.80 6.40
N LEU A 130 6.39 19.78 6.76
CA LEU A 130 5.58 19.00 5.83
C LEU A 130 4.16 18.84 6.35
N LYS A 131 3.22 18.71 5.42
CA LYS A 131 1.81 18.47 5.68
C LYS A 131 1.39 17.19 4.95
N SER A 132 0.61 16.36 5.63
CA SER A 132 0.01 15.16 5.03
C SER A 132 -0.93 15.56 3.89
N ARG A 133 -0.91 14.75 2.83
CA ARG A 133 -1.84 14.83 1.71
C ARG A 133 -3.17 14.20 2.08
N GLU A 134 -3.15 13.22 2.98
CA GLU A 134 -4.32 12.57 3.53
C GLU A 134 -5.05 13.46 4.54
N LEU A 135 -6.38 13.38 4.56
CA LEU A 135 -7.31 14.13 5.39
C LEU A 135 -7.57 13.42 6.72
N LEU A 136 -6.49 13.08 7.44
CA LEU A 136 -6.56 12.27 8.67
C LEU A 136 -7.37 12.93 9.80
N ASN A 137 -7.52 14.26 9.81
CA ASN A 137 -8.42 14.94 10.75
C ASN A 137 -9.91 14.65 10.48
N ASN A 138 -10.27 14.33 9.23
CA ASN A 138 -11.64 14.02 8.85
C ASN A 138 -11.95 12.53 9.04
N PHE A 139 -10.97 11.68 8.75
CA PHE A 139 -11.09 10.23 8.83
C PHE A 139 -9.71 9.58 8.99
N ASN A 140 -9.49 8.94 10.15
CA ASN A 140 -8.22 8.26 10.42
C ASN A 140 -8.43 6.77 10.75
N PRO A 141 -8.31 5.87 9.77
CA PRO A 141 -8.40 4.44 10.00
C PRO A 141 -7.18 3.83 10.70
N LEU A 142 -6.06 4.54 10.88
CA LEU A 142 -4.93 4.02 11.67
C LEU A 142 -5.31 3.75 13.13
N GLY A 143 -6.29 4.49 13.67
CA GLY A 143 -6.78 4.30 15.04
C GLY A 143 -7.81 3.19 15.19
N PHE A 144 -8.16 2.47 14.12
CA PHE A 144 -9.18 1.43 14.15
C PHE A 144 -8.59 0.06 14.44
N ASP A 145 -9.44 -0.83 14.97
CA ASP A 145 -9.11 -2.22 15.21
C ASP A 145 -9.61 -3.07 14.03
N PHE A 146 -8.69 -3.72 13.32
CA PHE A 146 -8.99 -4.61 12.21
C PHE A 146 -8.91 -6.07 12.68
N VAL A 147 -10.00 -6.81 12.54
CA VAL A 147 -10.10 -8.21 12.97
C VAL A 147 -10.44 -9.08 11.79
N MET A 148 -9.51 -9.96 11.41
CA MET A 148 -9.70 -10.97 10.38
C MET A 148 -10.38 -12.18 10.97
N SER A 149 -11.51 -12.58 10.38
CA SER A 149 -12.15 -13.86 10.61
C SER A 149 -11.74 -14.79 9.47
N LYS A 150 -11.03 -15.87 9.81
CA LYS A 150 -10.37 -16.74 8.82
C LYS A 150 -10.45 -18.20 9.22
N ASN A 151 -10.34 -19.12 8.27
CA ASN A 151 -10.25 -20.55 8.54
C ASN A 151 -9.07 -21.18 7.81
N LYS A 152 -8.77 -22.44 8.12
CA LYS A 152 -7.79 -23.18 7.32
C LYS A 152 -8.27 -23.25 5.87
N PRO A 153 -7.36 -23.14 4.89
CA PRO A 153 -7.72 -23.24 3.48
C PRO A 153 -8.49 -24.53 3.24
N ASN A 154 -9.63 -24.42 2.57
CA ASN A 154 -10.52 -25.54 2.29
C ASN A 154 -10.99 -25.46 0.84
N TYR A 155 -10.05 -25.68 -0.07
CA TYR A 155 -10.29 -25.85 -1.51
C TYR A 155 -9.60 -27.13 -1.98
N ASP A 156 -9.98 -27.63 -3.15
CA ASP A 156 -9.48 -28.91 -3.66
C ASP A 156 -7.94 -28.90 -3.79
N ASN A 157 -7.28 -29.93 -3.28
CA ASN A 157 -5.83 -30.14 -3.36
C ASN A 157 -4.96 -29.05 -2.70
N VAL A 158 -5.29 -28.61 -1.47
CA VAL A 158 -4.43 -27.70 -0.68
C VAL A 158 -3.01 -28.26 -0.55
N THR A 159 -2.02 -27.55 -1.08
CA THR A 159 -0.60 -27.95 -0.96
C THR A 159 -0.02 -27.61 0.42
N GLU A 160 1.16 -28.15 0.73
CA GLU A 160 1.92 -27.76 1.95
C GLU A 160 2.28 -26.26 1.98
N ASN A 161 2.43 -25.63 0.81
CA ASN A 161 2.72 -24.20 0.73
C ASN A 161 1.47 -23.38 1.09
N ALA A 162 0.31 -23.77 0.56
CA ALA A 162 -0.96 -23.14 0.88
C ALA A 162 -1.39 -23.32 2.34
N ALA A 163 -1.06 -24.46 2.97
CA ALA A 163 -1.44 -24.78 4.35
C ALA A 163 -0.90 -23.80 5.42
N LYS A 164 0.10 -22.98 5.06
CA LYS A 164 0.68 -21.92 5.91
C LYS A 164 -0.19 -20.66 5.98
N TYR A 165 -1.09 -20.49 5.02
CA TYR A 165 -2.00 -19.34 4.94
C TYR A 165 -3.39 -19.71 5.47
N PHE A 166 -4.31 -18.76 5.39
CA PHE A 166 -5.71 -18.92 5.79
C PHE A 166 -6.63 -18.34 4.72
N THR A 167 -7.78 -18.96 4.48
CA THR A 167 -8.83 -18.35 3.68
C THR A 167 -9.50 -17.26 4.53
N LEU A 168 -9.57 -16.03 4.01
CA LEU A 168 -10.23 -14.91 4.68
C LEU A 168 -11.74 -14.99 4.47
N LEU A 169 -12.50 -14.98 5.55
CA LEU A 169 -13.98 -15.00 5.51
C LEU A 169 -14.55 -13.59 5.65
N SER A 170 -13.97 -12.79 6.54
CA SER A 170 -14.34 -11.37 6.68
C SER A 170 -13.27 -10.55 7.38
N LEU A 171 -13.31 -9.24 7.13
CA LEU A 171 -12.55 -8.24 7.84
C LEU A 171 -13.51 -7.33 8.60
N ARG A 172 -13.56 -7.47 9.92
CA ARG A 172 -14.34 -6.61 10.81
C ARG A 172 -13.51 -5.41 11.21
N ILE A 173 -14.08 -4.22 11.09
CA ILE A 173 -13.45 -2.95 11.43
C ILE A 173 -14.19 -2.36 12.62
N ASN A 174 -13.49 -2.23 13.74
CA ASN A 174 -14.03 -1.69 14.97
C ASN A 174 -13.51 -0.27 15.21
N VAL A 175 -14.40 0.65 15.53
CA VAL A 175 -14.09 2.02 15.93
C VAL A 175 -14.50 2.16 17.40
N ASN A 176 -13.58 2.59 18.27
CA ASN A 176 -13.84 2.70 19.71
C ASN A 176 -14.45 1.41 20.31
N LYS A 177 -13.88 0.26 19.97
CA LYS A 177 -14.32 -1.10 20.39
C LYS A 177 -15.69 -1.54 19.87
N SER A 178 -16.37 -0.72 19.06
CA SER A 178 -17.66 -1.07 18.45
C SER A 178 -17.46 -1.45 16.99
N SER A 179 -18.03 -2.57 16.56
CA SER A 179 -18.01 -2.97 15.15
C SER A 179 -18.78 -1.95 14.32
N ARG A 180 -18.12 -1.40 13.30
CA ARG A 180 -18.69 -0.37 12.43
C ARG A 180 -18.87 -0.85 11.00
N TRP A 181 -17.91 -1.63 10.50
CA TRP A 181 -17.99 -2.23 9.17
C TRP A 181 -17.56 -3.70 9.23
N ILE A 182 -18.11 -4.50 8.32
CA ILE A 182 -17.71 -5.88 8.07
C ILE A 182 -17.60 -6.03 6.56
N LEU A 183 -16.39 -6.30 6.08
CA LEU A 183 -16.11 -6.62 4.68
C LEU A 183 -16.11 -8.14 4.57
N ASN A 184 -16.88 -8.71 3.65
CA ASN A 184 -17.03 -10.17 3.49
C ASN A 184 -16.99 -10.63 2.03
N GLU A 185 -16.65 -9.72 1.11
CA GLU A 185 -16.58 -9.98 -0.33
C GLU A 185 -15.20 -10.56 -0.73
N PHE A 186 -14.79 -11.64 -0.06
CA PHE A 186 -13.53 -12.35 -0.31
C PHE A 186 -13.78 -13.67 -1.05
N ASP A 187 -12.88 -14.03 -1.95
CA ASP A 187 -12.90 -15.33 -2.62
C ASP A 187 -12.25 -16.42 -1.73
N LYS A 188 -12.63 -17.68 -1.92
CA LYS A 188 -12.02 -18.81 -1.20
C LYS A 188 -10.51 -18.95 -1.50
N TYR A 189 -10.05 -18.42 -2.63
CA TYR A 189 -8.65 -18.37 -3.03
C TYR A 189 -7.89 -17.14 -2.51
N ASP A 190 -8.56 -16.20 -1.82
CA ASP A 190 -7.93 -15.05 -1.19
C ASP A 190 -7.21 -15.48 0.10
N LEU A 191 -6.02 -16.07 -0.05
CA LEU A 191 -5.25 -16.57 1.08
C LEU A 191 -4.46 -15.46 1.73
N VAL A 192 -4.61 -15.30 3.04
CA VAL A 192 -4.07 -14.15 3.77
C VAL A 192 -3.10 -14.56 4.86
N ASN A 193 -2.22 -13.60 5.17
CA ASN A 193 -1.59 -13.46 6.48
C ASN A 193 -2.36 -12.43 7.31
N ASP A 194 -1.96 -12.22 8.57
CA ASP A 194 -2.60 -11.26 9.47
C ASP A 194 -2.19 -9.81 9.20
N GLU A 195 -2.33 -9.32 7.97
CA GLU A 195 -1.90 -7.98 7.56
C GLU A 195 -2.99 -7.19 6.81
N VAL A 196 -3.09 -5.90 7.10
CA VAL A 196 -3.91 -4.92 6.37
C VAL A 196 -3.02 -3.73 6.01
N GLU A 197 -3.14 -3.24 4.78
CA GLU A 197 -2.52 -2.00 4.33
C GLU A 197 -3.56 -0.89 4.18
N LEU A 198 -3.17 0.33 4.52
CA LEU A 198 -3.95 1.55 4.34
C LEU A 198 -3.19 2.49 3.41
N GLU A 199 -3.85 2.98 2.37
CA GLU A 199 -3.27 3.87 1.37
C GLU A 199 -4.41 4.62 0.67
N ASP A 200 -4.22 5.89 0.32
CA ASP A 200 -5.18 6.63 -0.51
C ASP A 200 -5.03 6.18 -1.97
N VAL A 201 -5.85 5.21 -2.39
CA VAL A 201 -5.73 4.57 -3.71
C VAL A 201 -6.47 5.30 -4.80
N ASN A 202 -7.34 6.26 -4.44
CA ASN A 202 -8.12 7.06 -5.38
C ASN A 202 -7.74 8.55 -5.43
N PHE A 203 -6.80 8.97 -4.58
CA PHE A 203 -6.27 10.32 -4.44
C PHE A 203 -7.31 11.36 -3.99
N ASP A 204 -8.31 10.93 -3.22
CA ASP A 204 -9.35 11.79 -2.64
C ASP A 204 -9.00 12.30 -1.23
N GLY A 205 -7.85 11.86 -0.70
CA GLY A 205 -7.33 12.22 0.61
C GLY A 205 -7.81 11.29 1.74
N TYR A 206 -8.69 10.32 1.49
CA TYR A 206 -9.13 9.36 2.50
C TYR A 206 -8.33 8.07 2.34
N LEU A 207 -7.89 7.50 3.47
CA LEU A 207 -7.22 6.21 3.43
C LEU A 207 -8.21 5.09 3.10
N ASP A 208 -7.86 4.32 2.09
CA ASP A 208 -8.57 3.11 1.66
C ASP A 208 -7.94 1.88 2.31
N ILE A 209 -8.57 0.71 2.12
CA ILE A 209 -8.10 -0.57 2.66
C ILE A 209 -7.59 -1.44 1.52
N LYS A 210 -6.42 -2.02 1.73
CA LYS A 210 -5.80 -3.04 0.88
C LYS A 210 -5.53 -4.27 1.73
N VAL A 211 -6.05 -5.43 1.33
CA VAL A 211 -5.76 -6.71 1.99
C VAL A 211 -4.81 -7.50 1.10
N PRO A 212 -3.55 -7.73 1.52
CA PRO A 212 -2.64 -8.61 0.79
C PRO A 212 -3.20 -10.03 0.75
N ILE A 213 -3.25 -10.61 -0.46
CA ILE A 213 -3.66 -12.00 -0.71
C ILE A 213 -2.53 -12.72 -1.44
N HIS A 214 -2.40 -14.02 -1.23
CA HIS A 214 -1.28 -14.83 -1.71
C HIS A 214 -1.77 -16.00 -2.56
N TYR A 215 -1.00 -16.31 -3.61
CA TYR A 215 -1.26 -17.45 -4.49
C TYR A 215 -0.09 -18.45 -4.44
N PRO A 216 0.15 -19.10 -3.28
CA PRO A 216 1.31 -19.94 -3.05
C PRO A 216 1.42 -21.15 -4.01
N ASP A 217 0.31 -21.50 -4.67
CA ASP A 217 0.21 -22.62 -5.61
C ASP A 217 0.38 -22.20 -7.09
N LEU A 218 0.37 -20.90 -7.40
CA LEU A 218 0.62 -20.39 -8.76
C LEU A 218 2.12 -20.18 -8.99
N ALA A 219 2.77 -19.37 -8.14
CA ALA A 219 4.20 -19.16 -8.17
C ALA A 219 4.73 -18.80 -6.79
N LYS A 220 6.03 -19.02 -6.58
CA LYS A 220 6.69 -18.72 -5.30
C LYS A 220 6.58 -17.22 -5.00
N ASN A 221 6.02 -16.89 -3.84
CA ASN A 221 5.77 -15.52 -3.37
C ASN A 221 4.79 -14.72 -4.26
N ASP A 222 3.98 -15.39 -5.07
CA ASP A 222 2.94 -14.72 -5.84
C ASP A 222 1.86 -14.15 -4.90
N TYR A 223 1.44 -12.93 -5.19
CA TYR A 223 0.53 -12.18 -4.34
C TYR A 223 -0.21 -11.10 -5.13
N SER A 224 -1.33 -10.66 -4.57
CA SER A 224 -2.15 -9.57 -5.08
C SER A 224 -2.78 -8.84 -3.89
N TYR A 225 -3.75 -7.97 -4.17
CA TYR A 225 -4.50 -7.23 -3.17
C TYR A 225 -5.99 -7.27 -3.46
N VAL A 226 -6.79 -7.32 -2.40
CA VAL A 226 -8.20 -6.95 -2.44
C VAL A 226 -8.34 -5.52 -1.93
N TYR A 227 -8.90 -4.66 -2.76
CA TYR A 227 -9.03 -3.22 -2.54
C TYR A 227 -10.45 -2.84 -2.12
N PHE A 228 -10.54 -2.03 -1.08
CA PHE A 228 -11.79 -1.42 -0.63
C PHE A 228 -11.62 0.09 -0.48
N ILE A 229 -12.34 0.85 -1.30
CA ILE A 229 -12.27 2.31 -1.37
C ILE A 229 -13.30 2.93 -0.42
N TYR A 230 -12.87 3.87 0.41
CA TYR A 230 -13.75 4.64 1.26
C TYR A 230 -14.64 5.56 0.42
N ASP A 231 -15.93 5.51 0.69
CA ASP A 231 -16.94 6.34 0.09
C ASP A 231 -17.41 7.37 1.11
N VAL A 232 -16.99 8.62 0.91
CA VAL A 232 -17.36 9.74 1.78
C VAL A 232 -18.88 9.94 1.85
N LYS A 233 -19.63 9.63 0.77
CA LYS A 233 -21.08 9.83 0.72
C LYS A 233 -21.81 8.80 1.57
N THR A 234 -21.44 7.53 1.43
CA THR A 234 -22.08 6.42 2.18
C THR A 234 -21.43 6.18 3.55
N LYS A 235 -20.28 6.82 3.82
CA LYS A 235 -19.46 6.63 5.02
C LYS A 235 -19.11 5.15 5.24
N GLY A 236 -18.81 4.46 4.15
CA GLY A 236 -18.51 3.04 4.11
C GLY A 236 -17.42 2.72 3.11
N PHE A 237 -17.06 1.44 3.00
CA PHE A 237 -16.06 0.96 2.07
C PHE A 237 -16.75 0.18 0.95
N ARG A 238 -16.33 0.41 -0.30
CA ARG A 238 -16.78 -0.36 -1.48
C ARG A 238 -15.62 -1.15 -2.05
N LYS A 239 -15.85 -2.42 -2.39
CA LYS A 239 -14.85 -3.23 -3.11
C LYS A 239 -14.57 -2.61 -4.49
N SER A 240 -13.30 -2.57 -4.89
CA SER A 240 -12.87 -2.04 -6.18
C SER A 240 -12.53 -3.17 -7.14
N GLU A 241 -13.50 -3.62 -7.93
CA GLU A 241 -13.29 -4.67 -8.94
C GLU A 241 -12.14 -4.33 -9.89
N ARG A 242 -12.08 -3.07 -10.35
CA ARG A 242 -11.03 -2.66 -11.30
C ARG A 242 -9.62 -2.69 -10.71
N LEU A 243 -9.44 -2.36 -9.42
CA LEU A 243 -8.12 -2.48 -8.79
C LEU A 243 -7.79 -3.94 -8.49
N ASN A 244 -8.77 -4.76 -8.11
CA ASN A 244 -8.59 -6.19 -7.87
C ASN A 244 -8.13 -6.91 -9.16
N GLU A 245 -8.73 -6.58 -10.31
CA GLU A 245 -8.30 -7.06 -11.63
C GLU A 245 -6.85 -6.69 -11.97
N LEU A 246 -6.42 -5.48 -11.58
CA LEU A 246 -5.04 -5.03 -11.78
C LEU A 246 -4.07 -5.70 -10.79
N GLY A 247 -4.56 -6.15 -9.64
CA GLY A 247 -3.79 -6.78 -8.59
C GLY A 247 -2.74 -5.84 -7.99
N VAL A 248 -1.45 -6.18 -8.12
CA VAL A 248 -0.36 -5.32 -7.61
C VAL A 248 -0.16 -4.11 -8.53
N VAL A 249 -0.30 -2.92 -7.95
CA VAL A 249 -0.05 -1.62 -8.60
C VAL A 249 0.66 -0.67 -7.64
N SER A 250 1.32 0.36 -8.18
CA SER A 250 1.91 1.43 -7.38
C SER A 250 1.13 2.74 -7.53
N PHE A 251 1.06 3.51 -6.45
CA PHE A 251 0.33 4.77 -6.41
C PHE A 251 1.31 5.95 -6.45
N ASN A 252 1.02 6.93 -7.31
CA ASN A 252 1.75 8.20 -7.36
C ASN A 252 0.82 9.33 -6.91
N PRO A 253 0.87 9.75 -5.62
CA PRO A 253 -0.04 10.74 -5.06
C PRO A 253 0.16 12.15 -5.65
N VAL A 254 1.35 12.43 -6.18
CA VAL A 254 1.69 13.74 -6.77
C VAL A 254 1.10 13.87 -8.17
N LYS A 255 1.27 12.83 -9.00
CA LYS A 255 0.69 12.79 -10.35
C LYS A 255 -0.78 12.35 -10.37
N LYS A 256 -1.29 11.84 -9.24
CA LYS A 256 -2.59 11.16 -9.11
C LYS A 256 -2.74 10.08 -10.17
N GLU A 257 -1.74 9.19 -10.22
CA GLU A 257 -1.57 8.19 -11.25
C GLU A 257 -1.24 6.84 -10.61
N ILE A 258 -1.80 5.78 -11.19
CA ILE A 258 -1.56 4.39 -10.79
C ILE A 258 -0.74 3.73 -11.88
N GLU A 259 0.31 3.02 -11.48
CA GLU A 259 1.20 2.31 -12.40
C GLU A 259 1.12 0.81 -12.14
N LYS A 260 0.85 0.05 -13.19
CA LYS A 260 0.91 -1.41 -13.20
C LYS A 260 2.06 -1.84 -14.09
N THR A 261 2.97 -2.65 -13.53
CA THR A 261 4.01 -3.33 -14.30
C THR A 261 3.67 -4.81 -14.40
N ASP A 262 3.95 -5.40 -15.55
CA ASP A 262 3.82 -6.82 -15.80
C ASP A 262 5.02 -7.34 -16.60
N ALA A 263 5.28 -8.64 -16.46
CA ALA A 263 6.30 -9.38 -17.21
C ALA A 263 5.76 -10.78 -17.48
N ASP A 264 5.95 -11.28 -18.70
CA ASP A 264 5.39 -12.57 -19.15
C ASP A 264 6.34 -13.77 -18.95
N GLY A 265 7.50 -13.55 -18.35
CA GLY A 265 8.53 -14.57 -18.14
C GLY A 265 9.28 -14.98 -19.41
N SER A 266 8.99 -14.35 -20.55
CA SER A 266 9.61 -14.58 -21.87
C SER A 266 10.37 -13.34 -22.36
N GLY A 267 10.85 -12.52 -21.42
CA GLY A 267 11.58 -11.29 -21.73
C GLY A 267 10.72 -10.14 -22.25
N ASN A 268 9.38 -10.26 -22.23
CA ASN A 268 8.49 -9.14 -22.54
C ASN A 268 7.98 -8.50 -21.25
N GLU A 269 8.01 -7.17 -21.23
CA GLU A 269 7.63 -6.37 -20.09
C GLU A 269 6.69 -5.25 -20.54
N GLY A 270 5.84 -4.79 -19.62
CA GLY A 270 5.15 -3.54 -19.86
C GLY A 270 4.70 -2.81 -18.61
N THR A 271 4.37 -1.55 -18.85
CA THR A 271 3.92 -0.62 -17.84
C THR A 271 2.70 0.12 -18.34
N ALA A 272 1.60 0.01 -17.60
CA ALA A 272 0.36 0.71 -17.87
C ALA A 272 0.08 1.76 -16.79
N TYR A 273 -0.36 2.94 -17.20
CA TYR A 273 -0.65 4.08 -16.33
C TYR A 273 -2.13 4.41 -16.35
N TYR A 274 -2.71 4.60 -15.18
CA TYR A 274 -4.14 4.82 -14.99
C TYR A 274 -4.40 6.06 -14.14
N LYS A 275 -5.56 6.70 -14.38
CA LYS A 275 -6.05 7.83 -13.57
C LYS A 275 -7.52 7.65 -13.23
N TRP A 276 -7.91 8.14 -12.06
CA TRP A 276 -9.30 8.22 -11.67
C TRP A 276 -10.00 9.37 -12.39
N TYR A 277 -11.13 9.07 -13.02
CA TYR A 277 -11.99 10.04 -13.67
C TYR A 277 -13.45 9.69 -13.36
N ASN A 278 -14.15 10.57 -12.64
CA ASN A 278 -15.55 10.39 -12.22
C ASN A 278 -15.81 9.01 -11.57
N GLY A 279 -14.91 8.57 -10.68
CA GLY A 279 -15.02 7.29 -9.98
C GLY A 279 -14.71 6.05 -10.83
N LYS A 280 -14.17 6.22 -12.04
CA LYS A 280 -13.65 5.13 -12.88
C LYS A 280 -12.14 5.22 -13.01
N LEU A 281 -11.47 4.09 -12.95
CA LEU A 281 -10.03 4.00 -13.20
C LEU A 281 -9.78 3.74 -14.69
N LEU A 282 -9.24 4.74 -15.38
CA LEU A 282 -9.08 4.76 -16.84
C LEU A 282 -7.62 4.77 -17.24
N ILE A 283 -7.26 4.01 -18.27
CA ILE A 283 -5.89 3.95 -18.80
C ILE A 283 -5.55 5.24 -19.55
N THR A 284 -4.31 5.69 -19.42
CA THR A 284 -3.81 6.94 -20.01
C THR A 284 -2.56 6.71 -20.86
N LYS A 285 -1.77 5.67 -20.55
CA LYS A 285 -0.56 5.33 -21.27
C LYS A 285 -0.20 3.85 -21.09
N GLU A 286 0.34 3.24 -22.13
CA GLU A 286 1.00 1.94 -22.06
C GLU A 286 2.39 2.02 -22.67
N ILE A 287 3.31 1.27 -22.08
CA ILE A 287 4.67 1.07 -22.54
C ILE A 287 4.90 -0.43 -22.63
N ARG A 288 5.41 -0.91 -23.77
CA ARG A 288 5.73 -2.33 -23.98
C ARG A 288 7.15 -2.47 -24.50
N VAL A 289 7.90 -3.41 -23.94
CA VAL A 289 9.23 -3.82 -24.37
C VAL A 289 9.17 -5.31 -24.68
N TYR A 290 9.72 -5.70 -25.82
CA TYR A 290 9.74 -7.10 -26.25
C TYR A 290 11.18 -7.58 -26.39
N GLU A 291 11.47 -8.82 -25.99
CA GLU A 291 12.83 -9.38 -26.00
C GLU A 291 13.50 -9.28 -27.38
N ASN A 292 12.72 -9.52 -28.43
CA ASN A 292 13.19 -9.59 -29.81
C ASN A 292 12.91 -8.30 -30.61
N ASP A 293 12.65 -7.18 -29.93
CA ASP A 293 12.44 -5.89 -30.57
C ASP A 293 13.32 -4.80 -29.94
N SER A 294 14.17 -4.17 -30.76
CA SER A 294 15.01 -3.02 -30.36
C SER A 294 14.23 -1.75 -30.03
N TYR A 295 12.90 -1.75 -30.24
CA TYR A 295 12.04 -0.62 -29.96
C TYR A 295 11.20 -0.83 -28.70
N THR A 296 11.08 0.24 -27.90
CA THR A 296 10.02 0.38 -26.91
C THR A 296 8.78 0.94 -27.60
N HIS A 297 7.64 0.30 -27.38
CA HIS A 297 6.34 0.69 -27.93
C HIS A 297 5.54 1.49 -26.93
N TYR A 298 4.85 2.51 -27.41
CA TYR A 298 4.07 3.44 -26.60
C TYR A 298 2.68 3.60 -27.20
N ASP A 299 1.67 3.45 -26.36
CA ASP A 299 0.30 3.85 -26.65
C ASP A 299 -0.11 4.95 -25.68
N GLU A 300 -0.71 6.02 -26.19
CA GLU A 300 -1.24 7.12 -25.38
C GLU A 300 -2.74 7.26 -25.59
N TYR A 301 -3.46 7.53 -24.51
CA TYR A 301 -4.92 7.59 -24.48
C TYR A 301 -5.39 8.94 -23.93
N LYS A 302 -6.44 9.50 -24.54
CA LYS A 302 -7.22 10.60 -23.96
C LYS A 302 -8.50 10.06 -23.35
N ILE A 303 -9.04 10.79 -22.38
CA ILE A 303 -10.35 10.48 -21.81
C ILE A 303 -11.40 11.27 -22.59
N GLU A 304 -12.28 10.56 -23.30
CA GLU A 304 -13.41 11.14 -24.02
C GLU A 304 -14.70 10.40 -23.66
N ASN A 305 -15.75 11.16 -23.32
CA ASN A 305 -17.06 10.63 -22.93
C ASN A 305 -16.98 9.53 -21.84
N GLY A 306 -16.03 9.69 -20.91
CA GLY A 306 -15.82 8.75 -19.80
C GLY A 306 -15.11 7.44 -20.16
N ASN A 307 -14.47 7.37 -21.33
CA ASN A 307 -13.71 6.21 -21.79
C ASN A 307 -12.29 6.62 -22.21
N SER A 308 -11.35 5.68 -22.12
CA SER A 308 -10.02 5.84 -22.70
C SER A 308 -10.06 5.61 -24.21
N VAL A 309 -9.72 6.63 -24.99
CA VAL A 309 -9.66 6.59 -26.46
C VAL A 309 -8.20 6.71 -26.88
N LYS A 310 -7.68 5.71 -27.61
CA LYS A 310 -6.30 5.69 -28.10
C LYS A 310 -6.08 6.89 -29.03
N MET A 311 -5.11 7.73 -28.71
CA MET A 311 -4.74 8.90 -29.50
C MET A 311 -3.66 8.59 -30.52
N ARG A 312 -2.61 7.89 -30.08
CA ARG A 312 -1.45 7.61 -30.89
C ARG A 312 -0.73 6.36 -30.39
N SER A 313 -0.09 5.71 -31.34
CA SER A 313 0.86 4.62 -31.14
C SER A 313 2.17 5.03 -31.79
N TYR A 314 3.29 4.87 -31.08
CA TYR A 314 4.61 5.14 -31.62
C TYR A 314 5.65 4.26 -30.95
N LYS A 315 6.84 4.18 -31.56
CA LYS A 315 7.95 3.40 -31.02
C LYS A 315 9.22 4.24 -30.95
N LYS A 316 10.04 4.02 -29.93
CA LYS A 316 11.35 4.66 -29.76
C LYS A 316 12.42 3.59 -29.64
N LYS A 317 13.56 3.82 -30.30
CA LYS A 317 14.70 2.92 -30.17
C LYS A 317 15.20 2.98 -28.72
N GLY A 318 15.34 1.81 -28.10
CA GLY A 318 15.95 1.66 -26.77
C GLY A 318 17.42 2.03 -26.77
#